data_AF-A0A967H143-F1
#
_entry.id   AF-A0A967H143-F1
#
_cell.length_a   1.000
_cell.length_b   1.000
_cell.length_c   1.000
_cell.angle_alpha   90.00
_cell.angle_beta   90.00
_cell.angle_gamma   90.00
#
_symmetry.space_group_name_H-M   'P 1'
#
loop_
_entity.id
_entity.type
_entity.pdbx_description
1 polymer ?
#
loop_
_entity_poly.entity_id
_entity_poly.type
_entity_poly.pdbx_seq_one_letter_code
_entity_poly.pdbx_strand_id
1 'polypeptide(L)'
;MVRQSVSRWCFDAYPLETLCEKAVGIGLAGIDLLHPVEAATVRSFGLACPVTAAPEHESGLGCIERAFNRREHHDTLEEIYRVLIPAAA
;
A
#
# COMPACT_ATOMS: atom_id res chain seq x y z
N MET A 1 13.88 10.59 17.58
CA MET A 1 14.24 10.29 16.19
C MET A 1 12.97 10.24 15.37
N VAL A 2 12.91 10.91 14.22
CA VAL A 2 11.69 10.93 13.38
C VAL A 2 11.70 9.69 12.47
N ARG A 3 10.58 8.97 12.38
CA ARG A 3 10.41 7.82 11.48
C ARG A 3 9.50 8.24 10.32
N GLN A 4 10.09 8.89 9.31
CA GLN A 4 9.32 9.35 8.16
C GLN A 4 9.16 8.27 7.10
N SER A 5 8.01 8.27 6.43
CA SER A 5 7.72 7.49 5.24
C SER A 5 7.23 8.40 4.12
N VAL A 6 7.18 7.86 2.89
CA VAL A 6 6.66 8.55 1.70
C VAL A 6 5.63 7.69 0.99
N SER A 7 4.67 8.31 0.31
CA SER A 7 3.63 7.59 -0.43
C SER A 7 4.13 7.11 -1.80
N ARG A 8 3.90 5.81 -2.11
CA ARG A 8 4.27 5.17 -3.39
C ARG A 8 3.77 5.93 -4.62
N TRP A 9 2.52 6.42 -4.57
CA TRP A 9 1.88 7.22 -5.61
C TRP A 9 2.79 8.34 -6.12
N CYS A 10 3.44 9.09 -5.21
CA CYS A 10 4.16 10.31 -5.56
C CYS A 10 5.42 10.05 -6.41
N PHE A 11 5.78 8.78 -6.56
CA PHE A 11 6.99 8.30 -7.22
C PHE A 11 6.67 7.15 -8.18
N ASP A 12 5.46 7.09 -8.74
CA ASP A 12 5.00 6.08 -9.71
C ASP A 12 5.98 5.89 -10.89
N ALA A 13 6.64 6.98 -11.32
CA ALA A 13 7.67 6.98 -12.35
C ALA A 13 8.95 6.18 -12.02
N TYR A 14 9.18 5.85 -10.75
CA TYR A 14 10.33 5.05 -10.33
C TYR A 14 9.93 3.59 -10.08
N PRO A 15 10.76 2.61 -10.53
CA PRO A 15 10.65 1.24 -10.04
C PRO A 15 10.72 1.18 -8.52
N LEU A 16 9.97 0.26 -7.89
CA LEU A 16 9.89 0.17 -6.43
C LEU A 16 11.27 -0.02 -5.79
N GLU A 17 12.10 -0.91 -6.33
CA GLU A 17 13.46 -1.17 -5.81
C GLU A 17 14.33 0.10 -5.84
N THR A 18 14.30 0.84 -6.95
CA THR A 18 15.01 2.12 -7.06
C THR A 18 14.52 3.15 -6.04
N LEU A 19 13.21 3.16 -5.74
CA LEU A 19 12.66 4.01 -4.69
C LEU A 19 13.13 3.56 -3.30
N CYS A 20 13.19 2.26 -3.03
CA CYS A 20 13.72 1.71 -1.78
C CYS A 20 15.17 2.13 -1.53
N GLU A 21 16.03 1.96 -2.54
CA GLU A 21 17.46 2.34 -2.45
C GLU A 21 17.62 3.83 -2.12
N LYS A 22 16.85 4.69 -2.80
CA LYS A 22 16.86 6.14 -2.54
C LYS A 22 16.33 6.48 -1.15
N ALA A 23 15.24 5.84 -0.73
CA ALA A 23 14.61 6.04 0.58
C ALA A 23 15.59 5.68 1.72
N VAL A 24 16.29 4.56 1.61
CA VAL A 24 17.34 4.16 2.55
C VAL A 24 18.48 5.19 2.54
N GLY A 25 18.92 5.62 1.35
CA GLY A 25 20.03 6.58 1.19
C GLY A 25 19.78 7.95 1.84
N ILE A 26 18.53 8.36 2.01
CA ILE A 26 18.17 9.63 2.67
C ILE A 26 17.63 9.45 4.10
N GLY A 27 17.61 8.21 4.62
CA GLY A 27 17.23 7.92 6.00
C GLY A 27 15.73 7.82 6.25
N LEU A 28 14.92 7.49 5.25
CA LEU A 28 13.51 7.17 5.46
C LEU A 28 13.34 5.82 6.16
N ALA A 29 12.26 5.70 6.90
CA ALA A 29 11.89 4.50 7.64
C ALA A 29 10.83 3.65 6.93
N GLY A 30 10.22 4.14 5.84
CA GLY A 30 9.19 3.40 5.14
C GLY A 30 8.69 4.01 3.84
N ILE A 31 7.88 3.23 3.12
CA ILE A 31 7.12 3.62 1.93
C ILE A 31 5.69 3.11 2.13
N ASP A 32 4.73 4.02 1.99
CA ASP A 32 3.29 3.76 2.17
C ASP A 32 2.59 3.52 0.83
N LEU A 33 1.32 3.11 0.90
CA LEU A 33 0.42 2.85 -0.22
C LEU A 33 0.94 1.74 -1.14
N LEU A 34 1.42 0.66 -0.52
CA LEU A 34 1.87 -0.55 -1.20
C LEU A 34 0.84 -1.67 -1.03
N HIS A 35 0.72 -2.53 -2.04
CA HIS A 35 -0.02 -3.79 -1.90
C HIS A 35 0.78 -4.81 -1.06
N PRO A 36 0.15 -5.85 -0.47
CA PRO A 36 0.83 -6.80 0.40
C PRO A 36 2.09 -7.44 -0.20
N VAL A 37 2.10 -7.73 -1.51
CA VAL A 37 3.27 -8.28 -2.21
C VAL A 37 4.41 -7.27 -2.27
N GLU A 38 4.10 -6.01 -2.58
CA GLU A 38 5.11 -4.93 -2.62
C GLU A 38 5.64 -4.63 -1.22
N ALA A 39 4.78 -4.67 -0.19
CA ALA A 39 5.17 -4.50 1.20
C ALA A 39 6.17 -5.57 1.66
N ALA A 40 6.10 -6.80 1.13
CA ALA A 40 7.11 -7.81 1.36
C ALA A 40 8.47 -7.42 0.74
N THR A 41 8.46 -6.83 -0.46
CA THR A 41 9.68 -6.34 -1.13
C THR A 41 10.37 -5.22 -0.35
N VAL A 42 9.66 -4.17 0.09
CA VAL A 42 10.28 -3.08 0.88
C VAL A 42 10.87 -3.55 2.21
N ARG A 43 10.26 -4.55 2.87
CA ARG A 43 10.78 -5.12 4.12
C ARG A 43 12.21 -5.67 3.94
N SER A 44 12.54 -6.20 2.76
CA SER A 44 13.91 -6.68 2.45
C SER A 44 14.98 -5.57 2.44
N PHE A 45 14.58 -4.31 2.23
CA PHE A 45 15.45 -3.13 2.28
C PHE A 45 15.51 -2.50 3.70
N GLY A 46 14.86 -3.12 4.69
CA GLY A 46 14.76 -2.56 6.05
C GLY A 46 13.75 -1.41 6.19
N LEU A 47 12.90 -1.20 5.18
CA LEU A 47 11.84 -0.21 5.18
C LEU A 47 10.51 -0.82 5.64
N ALA A 48 9.69 -0.04 6.33
CA ALA A 48 8.32 -0.42 6.71
C ALA A 48 7.29 -0.01 5.65
N CYS A 49 6.11 -0.61 5.71
CA CYS A 49 4.88 -0.13 5.07
C CYS A 49 3.83 0.15 6.17
N PRO A 50 3.79 1.36 6.73
CA PRO A 50 2.80 1.73 7.75
C PRO A 50 1.34 1.69 7.27
N VAL A 51 1.09 2.05 6.01
CA VAL A 51 -0.25 2.09 5.40
C VAL A 51 -0.22 1.41 4.03
N THR A 52 -1.11 0.43 3.79
CA THR A 52 -1.24 -0.25 2.49
C THR A 52 -2.10 0.54 1.49
N ALA A 53 -2.00 0.18 0.21
CA ALA A 53 -2.84 0.73 -0.85
C ALA A 53 -4.32 0.31 -0.71
N ALA A 54 -5.18 1.04 -1.43
CA ALA A 54 -6.54 0.57 -1.73
C ALA A 54 -6.48 -0.74 -2.54
N PRO A 55 -7.49 -1.62 -2.43
CA PRO A 55 -7.49 -2.89 -3.16
C PRO A 55 -7.50 -2.70 -4.67
N GLU A 56 -6.82 -3.59 -5.37
CA GLU A 56 -7.06 -3.85 -6.79
C GLU A 56 -7.89 -5.13 -6.92
N HIS A 57 -9.12 -5.01 -7.41
CA HIS A 57 -10.06 -6.12 -7.56
C HIS A 57 -10.80 -6.00 -8.89
N GLU A 58 -11.13 -7.13 -9.51
CA GLU A 58 -11.80 -7.19 -10.83
C GLU A 58 -13.16 -6.43 -10.85
N SER A 59 -13.82 -6.33 -9.70
CA SER A 59 -15.06 -5.55 -9.54
C SER A 59 -14.88 -4.03 -9.71
N GLY A 60 -13.64 -3.53 -9.67
CA GLY A 60 -13.33 -2.10 -9.61
C GLY A 60 -13.81 -1.40 -8.34
N LEU A 61 -14.01 -2.14 -7.24
CA LEU A 61 -14.42 -1.62 -5.94
C LEU A 61 -13.21 -1.47 -5.00
N GLY A 62 -13.28 -0.43 -4.15
CA GLY A 62 -12.33 -0.08 -3.11
C GLY A 62 -11.40 1.08 -3.46
N CYS A 63 -11.44 1.57 -4.70
CA CYS A 63 -10.83 2.84 -5.08
C CYS A 63 -11.61 4.04 -4.52
N ILE A 64 -11.01 5.23 -4.58
CA ILE A 64 -11.56 6.48 -4.02
C ILE A 64 -12.97 6.76 -4.55
N GLU A 65 -13.20 6.51 -5.84
CA GLU A 65 -14.46 6.80 -6.52
C GLU A 65 -15.56 5.78 -6.22
N ARG A 66 -15.21 4.55 -5.79
CA ARG A 66 -16.13 3.42 -5.67
C ARG A 66 -15.82 2.55 -4.45
N ALA A 67 -16.25 2.97 -3.26
CA ALA A 67 -16.00 2.26 -2.00
C ALA A 67 -17.24 2.22 -1.08
N PHE A 68 -17.04 2.15 0.25
CA PHE A 68 -18.08 1.97 1.26
C PHE A 68 -19.15 3.08 1.36
N ASN A 69 -19.05 4.14 0.54
CA ASN A 69 -20.07 5.21 0.46
C ASN A 69 -21.42 4.71 -0.10
N ARG A 70 -21.45 3.54 -0.73
CA ARG A 70 -22.63 2.90 -1.33
C ARG A 70 -22.88 1.54 -0.69
N ARG A 71 -24.10 1.30 -0.20
CA ARG A 71 -24.44 0.05 0.53
C ARG A 71 -24.37 -1.17 -0.38
N GLU A 72 -24.71 -1.01 -1.65
CA GLU A 72 -24.61 -2.06 -2.66
C GLU A 72 -23.17 -2.52 -2.95
N HIS A 73 -22.14 -1.84 -2.40
CA HIS A 73 -20.74 -2.27 -2.50
C HIS A 73 -20.27 -3.04 -1.27
N HIS A 74 -21.03 -3.03 -0.17
CA HIS A 74 -20.54 -3.47 1.14
C HIS A 74 -20.17 -4.95 1.17
N ASP A 75 -21.01 -5.84 0.63
CA ASP A 75 -20.75 -7.29 0.66
C ASP A 75 -19.46 -7.65 -0.09
N THR A 76 -19.28 -7.14 -1.31
CA THR A 76 -18.06 -7.38 -2.09
C THR A 76 -16.82 -6.76 -1.44
N LEU A 77 -16.94 -5.55 -0.88
CA LEU A 77 -15.82 -4.92 -0.17
C LEU A 77 -15.45 -5.70 1.09
N GLU A 78 -16.42 -6.24 1.82
CA GLU A 78 -16.19 -7.10 2.98
C GLU A 78 -15.36 -8.33 2.59
N GLU A 79 -15.75 -9.03 1.53
CA GLU A 79 -15.01 -10.19 0.99
C GLU A 79 -13.56 -9.83 0.61
N ILE A 80 -13.37 -8.70 -0.08
CA ILE A 80 -12.04 -8.18 -0.46
C ILE A 80 -11.18 -7.92 0.79
N TYR A 81 -11.71 -7.15 1.75
CA TYR A 81 -10.93 -6.75 2.93
C TYR A 81 -10.72 -7.90 3.91
N ARG A 82 -11.59 -8.91 3.93
CA ARG A 82 -11.39 -10.14 4.71
C ARG A 82 -10.10 -10.88 4.30
N VAL A 83 -9.67 -10.75 3.05
CA VAL A 83 -8.39 -11.28 2.55
C VAL A 83 -7.24 -10.30 2.80
N LEU A 84 -7.45 -9.01 2.53
CA LEU A 84 -6.37 -8.03 2.54
C LEU A 84 -5.94 -7.58 3.93
N ILE A 85 -6.86 -7.47 4.90
CA ILE A 85 -6.50 -7.03 6.26
C ILE A 85 -5.52 -8.02 6.91
N PRO A 86 -5.73 -9.35 6.88
CA PRO A 86 -4.74 -10.29 7.36
C PRO A 86 -3.41 -10.25 6.59
N ALA A 87 -3.47 -10.04 5.26
CA ALA A 87 -2.27 -9.96 4.42
C ALA A 87 -1.42 -8.71 4.69
N ALA A 88 -2.01 -7.65 5.25
CA ALA A 88 -1.33 -6.41 5.60
C ALA A 88 -0.63 -6.44 6.97
N ALA A 89 -0.84 -7.49 7.78
CA ALA A 89 -0.24 -7.64 9.11
C ALA A 89 1.28 -7.88 9.08
#